data_AF-A0A9D0ZPQ8-F1
#
_entry.id   AF-A0A9D0ZPQ8-F1
#
_cell.length_a   1.000
_cell.length_b   1.000
_cell.length_c   1.000
_cell.angle_alpha   90.00
_cell.angle_beta   90.00
_cell.angle_gamma   90.00
#
_symmetry.space_group_name_H-M   'P 1'
#
loop_
_entity.id
_entity.type
_entity.pdbx_description
1 polymer ?
#
loop_
_entity_poly.entity_id
_entity_poly.type
_entity_poly.pdbx_seq_one_letter_code
_entity_poly.pdbx_strand_id
1 'polypeptide(L)'
;MWIQQKIIDIYRGVDPNNYIVLSNELYRIISLEADNTIKVIKETSIGTMKYDSKNERYSSSANAYCNSTLGCNVWANNKTTLDETGKIITQITDGLNDTLFDLPDKESYLNEYLNNNWYNTLDNETKKLIVNHVYNIGPVLYNKQTNQTLETDIAQEKRYKWTGKIGLMNVSDFVKASNNPNCTSVMDHNDATYNCPNDIDYNYLIIKKGYQWQWLLNPLGATDNQRAYSWNTGYDGKIGANPVSNAYQVRPAFYITADINLCGSGTESNPYTIVS
;
A
#
# COMPACT_ATOMS: atom_id res chain seq x y z
N MET A 1 -23.75 4.72 -27.13
CA MET A 1 -22.56 3.93 -26.75
C MET A 1 -22.04 4.54 -25.47
N TRP A 2 -22.49 4.03 -24.32
CA TRP A 2 -22.08 4.55 -23.02
C TRP A 2 -21.22 3.48 -22.37
N ILE A 3 -19.90 3.70 -22.36
CA ILE A 3 -19.00 2.93 -21.50
C ILE A 3 -19.19 3.55 -20.11
N GLN A 4 -20.02 2.93 -19.28
CA GLN A 4 -19.98 3.20 -17.85
C GLN A 4 -18.58 2.85 -17.37
N GLN A 5 -17.83 3.86 -16.95
CA GLN A 5 -16.64 3.71 -16.13
C GLN A 5 -17.11 2.95 -14.88
N LYS A 6 -16.78 1.66 -14.81
CA LYS A 6 -17.20 0.78 -13.71
C LYS A 6 -16.67 1.39 -12.42
N ILE A 7 -17.59 1.82 -11.55
CA ILE A 7 -17.30 2.61 -10.35
C ILE A 7 -16.46 1.75 -9.39
N ILE A 8 -15.35 2.30 -8.91
CA ILE A 8 -14.60 1.75 -7.79
C ILE A 8 -15.22 2.37 -6.53
N ASP A 9 -15.81 1.54 -5.66
CA ASP A 9 -16.38 2.03 -4.41
C ASP A 9 -15.31 2.01 -3.32
N ILE A 10 -15.01 3.19 -2.77
CA ILE A 10 -14.08 3.34 -1.65
C ILE A 10 -14.83 3.33 -0.33
N TYR A 11 -14.42 2.46 0.58
CA TYR A 11 -15.02 2.37 1.91
C TYR A 11 -14.30 3.34 2.85
N ARG A 12 -15.06 4.31 3.38
CA ARG A 12 -14.58 5.27 4.40
C ARG A 12 -14.95 4.90 5.83
N GLY A 13 -15.61 3.75 6.02
CA GLY A 13 -15.86 3.13 7.33
C GLY A 13 -16.93 3.76 8.21
N VAL A 14 -17.81 4.60 7.65
CA VAL A 14 -18.96 5.19 8.36
C VAL A 14 -20.26 4.76 7.70
N ASP A 15 -20.41 5.02 6.40
CA ASP A 15 -21.55 4.55 5.61
C ASP A 15 -21.08 4.18 4.19
N PRO A 16 -20.98 2.87 3.87
CA PRO A 16 -21.20 1.73 4.77
C PRO A 16 -20.07 1.55 5.80
N ASN A 17 -20.35 0.82 6.89
CA ASN A 17 -19.31 0.26 7.75
C ASN A 17 -18.45 -0.74 6.94
N ASN A 18 -17.25 -1.06 7.42
CA ASN A 18 -16.29 -1.79 6.59
C ASN A 18 -15.50 -2.88 7.32
N TYR A 19 -15.98 -3.40 8.44
CA TYR A 19 -15.37 -4.58 9.08
C TYR A 19 -15.82 -5.86 8.38
N ILE A 20 -14.87 -6.78 8.16
CA ILE A 20 -15.12 -8.12 7.60
C ILE A 20 -14.29 -9.15 8.37
N VAL A 21 -14.86 -10.33 8.62
CA VAL A 21 -14.17 -11.46 9.25
C VAL A 21 -13.80 -12.51 8.22
N LEU A 22 -12.53 -12.89 8.19
CA LEU A 22 -12.00 -14.01 7.42
C LEU A 22 -11.38 -15.02 8.39
N SER A 23 -11.95 -16.23 8.45
CA SER A 23 -11.50 -17.32 9.36
C SER A 23 -11.17 -16.88 10.79
N ASN A 24 -12.09 -16.14 11.41
CA ASN A 24 -12.01 -15.60 12.78
C ASN A 24 -11.03 -14.44 13.00
N GLU A 25 -10.38 -13.95 11.95
CA GLU A 25 -9.55 -12.76 12.01
C GLU A 25 -10.30 -11.55 11.44
N LEU A 26 -10.12 -10.39 12.06
CA LEU A 26 -10.80 -9.15 11.67
C LEU A 26 -9.97 -8.36 10.64
N TYR A 27 -10.65 -7.85 9.62
CA TYR A 27 -10.11 -7.04 8.53
C TYR A 27 -11.01 -5.83 8.28
N ARG A 28 -10.47 -4.85 7.56
CA ARG A 28 -11.23 -3.71 7.00
C ARG A 28 -11.28 -3.82 5.48
N ILE A 29 -12.46 -3.58 4.92
CA ILE A 29 -12.63 -3.38 3.47
C ILE A 29 -12.11 -1.98 3.14
N ILE A 30 -11.19 -1.90 2.16
CA ILE A 30 -10.66 -0.65 1.60
C ILE A 30 -11.48 -0.24 0.38
N SER A 31 -11.67 -1.17 -0.56
CA SER A 31 -12.29 -0.90 -1.85
C SER A 31 -12.99 -2.13 -2.43
N LEU A 32 -14.03 -1.87 -3.21
CA LEU A 32 -14.56 -2.78 -4.21
C LEU A 32 -13.98 -2.37 -5.56
N GLU A 33 -13.24 -3.28 -6.20
CA GLU A 33 -12.54 -3.00 -7.44
C GLU A 33 -13.44 -3.20 -8.67
N ALA A 34 -12.99 -2.66 -9.82
CA ALA A 34 -13.72 -2.77 -11.07
C ALA A 34 -13.81 -4.22 -11.60
N ASP A 35 -13.01 -5.16 -11.13
CA ASP A 35 -13.17 -6.59 -11.45
C ASP A 35 -14.04 -7.33 -10.41
N ASN A 36 -14.71 -6.57 -9.54
CA ASN A 36 -15.52 -7.01 -8.40
C ASN A 36 -14.72 -7.67 -7.26
N THR A 37 -13.39 -7.73 -7.32
CA THR A 37 -12.60 -8.17 -6.16
C THR A 37 -12.69 -7.14 -5.04
N ILE A 38 -12.51 -7.58 -3.80
CA ILE A 38 -12.56 -6.70 -2.64
C ILE A 38 -11.15 -6.60 -2.04
N LYS A 39 -10.61 -5.39 -1.96
CA LYS A 39 -9.36 -5.13 -1.25
C LYS A 39 -9.64 -5.03 0.24
N VAL A 40 -8.95 -5.85 1.02
CA VAL A 40 -9.04 -5.86 2.48
C VAL A 40 -7.66 -5.63 3.10
N ILE A 41 -7.64 -5.12 4.33
CA ILE A 41 -6.44 -4.96 5.15
C ILE A 41 -6.68 -5.54 6.54
N LYS A 42 -5.70 -6.28 7.08
CA LYS A 42 -5.81 -6.84 8.43
C LYS A 42 -6.07 -5.73 9.45
N GLU A 43 -7.00 -5.91 10.39
CA GLU A 43 -7.32 -4.86 11.37
C GLU A 43 -6.11 -4.53 12.26
N THR A 44 -5.43 -5.57 12.75
CA THR A 44 -4.26 -5.46 13.61
C THR A 44 -2.96 -5.72 12.85
N SER A 45 -1.88 -5.09 13.32
CA SER A 45 -0.56 -5.36 12.76
C SER A 45 -0.06 -6.77 13.10
N ILE A 46 0.71 -7.35 12.19
CA ILE A 46 1.43 -8.62 12.38
C ILE A 46 2.82 -8.43 13.02
N GLY A 47 3.09 -7.24 13.57
CA GLY A 47 4.35 -6.86 14.19
C GLY A 47 5.16 -5.87 13.38
N THR A 48 6.33 -5.50 13.91
CA THR A 48 7.24 -4.55 13.27
C THR A 48 8.24 -5.27 12.37
N MET A 49 8.34 -4.84 11.11
CA MET A 49 9.25 -5.42 10.13
C MET A 49 9.94 -4.32 9.33
N LYS A 50 11.11 -4.64 8.79
CA LYS A 50 11.77 -3.80 7.79
C LYS A 50 11.01 -3.89 6.48
N TYR A 51 10.96 -2.79 5.73
CA TYR A 51 10.49 -2.86 4.35
C TYR A 51 11.53 -3.59 3.50
N ASP A 52 12.81 -3.24 3.69
CA ASP A 52 13.94 -3.91 3.06
C ASP A 52 15.17 -3.97 3.98
N SER A 53 16.05 -4.93 3.75
CA SER A 53 17.25 -5.13 4.57
C SER A 53 18.44 -4.32 4.05
N LYS A 54 19.31 -3.86 4.97
CA LYS A 54 20.56 -3.19 4.60
C LYS A 54 21.43 -4.12 3.78
N ASN A 55 22.08 -3.58 2.76
CA ASN A 55 23.05 -4.26 1.88
C ASN A 55 22.54 -5.44 1.03
N GLU A 56 21.37 -6.04 1.32
CA GLU A 56 20.89 -7.26 0.64
C GLU A 56 20.69 -7.08 -0.87
N ARG A 57 20.18 -5.92 -1.29
CA ARG A 57 19.94 -5.57 -2.70
C ARG A 57 20.85 -4.45 -3.20
N TYR A 58 21.90 -4.13 -2.46
CA TYR A 58 22.83 -3.05 -2.82
C TYR A 58 23.66 -3.42 -4.06
N SER A 59 23.79 -2.47 -4.97
CA SER A 59 24.72 -2.53 -6.09
C SER A 59 25.50 -1.24 -6.20
N SER A 60 26.81 -1.35 -6.40
CA SER A 60 27.71 -0.21 -6.65
C SER A 60 27.68 0.29 -8.10
N SER A 61 26.85 -0.31 -8.97
CA SER A 61 26.67 0.17 -10.34
C SER A 61 26.00 1.55 -10.33
N ALA A 62 26.53 2.47 -11.12
CA ALA A 62 25.97 3.81 -11.27
C ALA A 62 24.51 3.78 -11.78
N ASN A 63 24.15 2.74 -12.54
CA ASN A 63 22.81 2.57 -13.12
C ASN A 63 21.87 1.75 -12.24
N ALA A 64 22.34 1.19 -11.11
CA ALA A 64 21.47 0.42 -10.24
C ALA A 64 20.47 1.34 -9.53
N TYR A 65 19.21 0.90 -9.49
CA TYR A 65 18.19 1.58 -8.70
C TYR A 65 18.55 1.48 -7.22
N CYS A 66 18.88 0.28 -6.76
CA CYS A 66 19.28 -0.01 -5.38
C CYS A 66 20.77 0.31 -5.14
N ASN A 67 21.11 1.60 -5.08
CA ASN A 67 22.49 2.08 -4.90
C ASN A 67 22.82 2.56 -3.48
N SER A 68 22.00 2.21 -2.48
CA SER A 68 22.17 2.63 -1.08
C SER A 68 22.38 1.43 -0.16
N THR A 69 23.26 1.57 0.82
CA THR A 69 23.49 0.55 1.86
C THR A 69 22.37 0.52 2.91
N LEU A 70 21.48 1.52 2.91
CA LEU A 70 20.33 1.61 3.82
C LEU A 70 19.16 0.67 3.43
N GLY A 71 19.31 -0.08 2.34
CA GLY A 71 18.30 -0.93 1.73
C GLY A 71 17.74 -0.30 0.45
N CYS A 72 16.74 -0.93 -0.15
CA CYS A 72 16.10 -0.47 -1.38
C CYS A 72 14.58 -0.39 -1.22
N ASN A 73 13.97 0.69 -1.70
CA ASN A 73 12.53 0.93 -1.52
C ASN A 73 11.63 0.31 -2.60
N VAL A 74 12.20 -0.23 -3.68
CA VAL A 74 11.41 -0.90 -4.71
C VAL A 74 10.79 -2.19 -4.17
N TRP A 75 9.48 -2.35 -4.35
CA TRP A 75 8.73 -3.51 -3.88
C TRP A 75 9.17 -4.81 -4.58
N ALA A 76 9.37 -4.71 -5.90
CA ALA A 76 9.53 -5.83 -6.81
C ALA A 76 10.87 -5.87 -7.56
N ASN A 77 11.16 -7.01 -8.22
CA ASN A 77 12.41 -7.23 -8.96
C ASN A 77 12.24 -7.11 -10.48
N ASN A 78 13.35 -7.27 -11.20
CA ASN A 78 13.44 -7.19 -12.67
C ASN A 78 12.72 -8.30 -13.46
N LYS A 79 12.07 -9.27 -12.79
CA LYS A 79 11.28 -10.35 -13.40
C LYS A 79 9.79 -10.21 -13.13
N THR A 80 9.40 -9.43 -12.12
CA THR A 80 8.01 -9.34 -11.64
C THR A 80 7.45 -7.91 -11.67
N THR A 81 8.29 -6.90 -11.86
CA THR A 81 7.85 -5.53 -12.08
C THR A 81 7.27 -5.39 -13.49
N LEU A 82 6.07 -4.81 -13.56
CA LEU A 82 5.33 -4.57 -14.79
C LEU A 82 5.21 -3.07 -15.07
N ASP A 83 5.18 -2.69 -16.34
CA ASP A 83 4.75 -1.35 -16.75
C ASP A 83 3.22 -1.18 -16.71
N GLU A 84 2.73 0.00 -17.09
CA GLU A 84 1.31 0.32 -17.14
C GLU A 84 0.50 -0.62 -18.06
N THR A 85 1.14 -1.19 -19.09
CA THR A 85 0.53 -2.12 -20.05
C THR A 85 0.52 -3.58 -19.56
N GLY A 86 1.18 -3.87 -18.43
CA GLY A 86 1.31 -5.21 -17.87
C GLY A 86 2.50 -6.00 -18.41
N LYS A 87 3.47 -5.36 -19.07
CA LYS A 87 4.68 -6.02 -19.57
C LYS A 87 5.78 -5.99 -18.52
N ILE A 88 6.52 -7.09 -18.39
CA ILE A 88 7.70 -7.15 -17.51
C ILE A 88 8.77 -6.16 -18.00
N ILE A 89 9.29 -5.38 -17.06
CA ILE A 89 10.36 -4.39 -17.27
C ILE A 89 11.52 -4.66 -16.32
N THR A 90 12.73 -4.28 -16.76
CA THR A 90 13.97 -4.45 -16.00
C THR A 90 14.51 -3.15 -15.44
N GLN A 91 13.88 -2.02 -15.78
CA GLN A 91 14.31 -0.69 -15.36
C GLN A 91 13.12 0.17 -14.98
N ILE A 92 13.32 1.07 -14.01
CA ILE A 92 12.31 2.04 -13.54
C ILE A 92 12.95 3.41 -13.33
N THR A 93 12.12 4.46 -13.29
CA THR A 93 12.55 5.78 -12.79
C THR A 93 12.40 5.86 -11.27
N ASP A 94 13.09 6.81 -10.65
CA ASP A 94 12.93 7.17 -9.24
C ASP A 94 11.81 8.19 -8.98
N GLY A 95 11.03 8.51 -10.02
CA GLY A 95 9.88 9.41 -9.97
C GLY A 95 10.19 10.86 -10.33
N LEU A 96 11.44 11.34 -10.20
CA LEU A 96 11.77 12.75 -10.47
C LEU A 96 11.93 13.07 -11.95
N ASN A 97 12.66 12.20 -12.65
CA ASN A 97 13.07 12.38 -14.03
C ASN A 97 12.72 11.13 -14.84
N ASP A 98 12.88 11.20 -16.17
CA ASP A 98 12.72 10.04 -17.05
C ASP A 98 13.98 9.15 -17.13
N THR A 99 14.96 9.36 -16.22
CA THR A 99 16.14 8.51 -16.13
C THR A 99 15.75 7.12 -15.61
N LEU A 100 16.19 6.09 -16.34
CA LEU A 100 15.94 4.69 -16.02
C LEU A 100 17.12 4.07 -15.28
N PHE A 101 16.80 3.29 -14.24
CA PHE A 101 17.75 2.55 -13.43
C PHE A 101 17.41 1.06 -13.41
N ASP A 102 18.43 0.22 -13.36
CA ASP A 102 18.31 -1.23 -13.30
C ASP A 102 17.67 -1.68 -11.98
N LEU A 103 16.59 -2.44 -12.10
CA LEU A 103 15.93 -3.10 -10.98
C LEU A 103 16.81 -4.21 -10.38
N PRO A 104 16.69 -4.49 -9.07
CA PRO A 104 17.37 -5.62 -8.45
C PRO A 104 16.83 -6.96 -9.00
N ASP A 105 17.56 -8.05 -8.74
CA ASP A 105 17.19 -9.42 -9.10
C ASP A 105 16.36 -10.15 -8.04
N LYS A 106 16.17 -9.52 -6.87
CA LYS A 106 15.39 -10.01 -5.73
C LYS A 106 14.27 -9.06 -5.32
N GLU A 107 13.16 -9.65 -4.89
CA GLU A 107 12.04 -8.94 -4.28
C GLU A 107 12.50 -8.21 -2.99
N SER A 108 11.74 -7.22 -2.51
CA SER A 108 12.01 -6.64 -1.19
C SER A 108 11.85 -7.68 -0.07
N TYR A 109 12.58 -7.52 1.04
CA TYR A 109 12.43 -8.39 2.21
C TYR A 109 10.96 -8.55 2.63
N LEU A 110 10.20 -7.45 2.67
CA LEU A 110 8.82 -7.48 3.12
C LEU A 110 7.89 -8.18 2.12
N ASN A 111 8.14 -8.05 0.83
CA ASN A 111 7.42 -8.81 -0.20
C ASN A 111 7.63 -10.32 0.00
N GLU A 112 8.88 -10.77 0.12
CA GLU A 112 9.20 -12.18 0.34
C GLU A 112 8.57 -12.70 1.63
N TYR A 113 8.68 -11.94 2.73
CA TYR A 113 8.10 -12.33 4.01
C TYR A 113 6.57 -12.46 3.94
N LEU A 114 5.88 -11.48 3.36
CA LEU A 114 4.42 -11.51 3.28
C LEU A 114 3.92 -12.67 2.42
N ASN A 115 4.59 -12.95 1.30
CA ASN A 115 4.13 -13.97 0.34
C ASN A 115 4.65 -15.39 0.64
N ASN A 116 5.75 -15.56 1.38
CA ASN A 116 6.34 -16.88 1.68
C ASN A 116 6.27 -17.28 3.16
N ASN A 117 6.23 -16.33 4.09
CA ASN A 117 6.16 -16.63 5.53
C ASN A 117 4.74 -16.41 6.05
N TRP A 118 4.25 -15.16 6.00
CA TRP A 118 2.94 -14.82 6.57
C TRP A 118 1.78 -15.48 5.82
N TYR A 119 1.78 -15.45 4.48
CA TYR A 119 0.74 -16.13 3.70
C TYR A 119 0.61 -17.62 4.07
N ASN A 120 1.74 -18.29 4.35
CA ASN A 120 1.74 -19.70 4.69
C ASN A 120 1.18 -20.00 6.09
N THR A 121 1.10 -19.02 7.00
CA THR A 121 0.44 -19.18 8.30
C THR A 121 -1.09 -19.10 8.23
N LEU A 122 -1.66 -18.62 7.12
CA LEU A 122 -3.11 -18.53 6.95
C LEU A 122 -3.74 -19.93 6.81
N ASP A 123 -4.98 -20.07 7.29
CA ASP A 123 -5.77 -21.28 7.10
C ASP A 123 -6.19 -21.46 5.63
N ASN A 124 -6.60 -22.69 5.28
CA ASN A 124 -6.92 -23.05 3.90
C ASN A 124 -8.16 -22.31 3.37
N GLU A 125 -9.13 -21.96 4.21
CA GLU A 125 -10.33 -21.25 3.77
C GLU A 125 -10.00 -19.80 3.42
N THR A 126 -9.21 -19.11 4.25
CA THR A 126 -8.69 -17.78 3.92
C THR A 126 -7.85 -17.82 2.64
N LYS A 127 -6.95 -18.80 2.49
CA LYS A 127 -6.11 -18.92 1.29
C LYS A 127 -6.90 -19.10 -0.01
N LYS A 128 -8.05 -19.79 0.03
CA LYS A 128 -8.94 -19.97 -1.14
C LYS A 128 -9.59 -18.66 -1.58
N LEU A 129 -9.86 -17.75 -0.64
CA LEU A 129 -10.47 -16.45 -0.94
C LEU A 129 -9.46 -15.49 -1.59
N ILE A 130 -8.17 -15.59 -1.24
CA ILE A 130 -7.12 -14.69 -1.70
C ILE A 130 -6.74 -14.96 -3.16
N VAL A 131 -6.99 -13.98 -4.01
CA VAL A 131 -6.64 -14.02 -5.43
C VAL A 131 -5.31 -13.31 -5.69
N ASN A 132 -4.63 -13.70 -6.78
CA ASN A 132 -3.57 -12.86 -7.33
C ASN A 132 -4.20 -11.61 -7.91
N HIS A 133 -3.64 -10.45 -7.58
CA HIS A 133 -4.13 -9.18 -8.08
C HIS A 133 -2.98 -8.23 -8.38
N VAL A 134 -3.26 -7.22 -9.20
CA VAL A 134 -2.33 -6.16 -9.56
C VAL A 134 -2.25 -5.12 -8.44
N TYR A 135 -1.03 -4.81 -8.00
CA TYR A 135 -0.72 -3.73 -7.07
C TYR A 135 0.02 -2.62 -7.79
N ASN A 136 -0.30 -1.37 -7.45
CA ASN A 136 0.37 -0.18 -7.96
C ASN A 136 1.58 0.11 -7.06
N ILE A 137 2.79 -0.05 -7.59
CA ILE A 137 4.06 0.02 -6.82
C ILE A 137 4.96 1.17 -7.26
N GLY A 138 4.45 2.08 -8.09
CA GLY A 138 5.18 3.25 -8.56
C GLY A 138 5.59 4.19 -7.41
N PRO A 139 6.74 4.87 -7.56
CA PRO A 139 7.20 5.86 -6.58
C PRO A 139 6.26 7.07 -6.54
N VAL A 140 5.92 7.52 -5.33
CA VAL A 140 5.12 8.74 -5.12
C VAL A 140 6.04 9.86 -4.64
N LEU A 141 6.03 10.99 -5.32
CA LEU A 141 6.98 12.09 -5.12
C LEU A 141 6.75 12.82 -3.79
N TYR A 142 7.86 13.20 -3.15
CA TYR A 142 7.85 14.16 -2.06
C TYR A 142 8.13 15.56 -2.60
N ASN A 143 7.12 16.42 -2.76
CA ASN A 143 7.40 17.82 -3.06
C ASN A 143 6.34 18.80 -2.58
N LYS A 144 6.79 19.88 -1.91
CA LYS A 144 6.03 21.10 -1.61
C LYS A 144 5.96 22.09 -2.80
N GLN A 145 6.61 21.79 -3.94
CA GLN A 145 6.84 22.73 -5.05
C GLN A 145 6.12 22.35 -6.36
N THR A 146 5.45 21.20 -6.41
CA THR A 146 4.55 20.83 -7.49
C THR A 146 3.13 20.81 -6.94
N ASN A 147 2.13 21.18 -7.74
CA ASN A 147 0.71 21.08 -7.39
C ASN A 147 0.29 19.60 -7.28
N GLN A 148 0.89 18.83 -6.37
CA GLN A 148 0.53 17.45 -6.14
C GLN A 148 -0.89 17.39 -5.59
N THR A 149 -1.70 16.58 -6.24
CA THR A 149 -3.06 16.25 -5.84
C THR A 149 -3.14 14.74 -5.67
N LEU A 150 -4.19 14.28 -5.01
CA LEU A 150 -4.47 12.85 -4.96
C LEU A 150 -4.54 12.21 -6.35
N GLU A 151 -4.99 12.95 -7.37
CA GLU A 151 -5.02 12.47 -8.76
C GLU A 151 -3.60 12.25 -9.31
N THR A 152 -2.67 13.19 -9.08
CA THR A 152 -1.28 13.01 -9.52
C THR A 152 -0.60 11.87 -8.77
N ASP A 153 -0.88 11.71 -7.49
CA ASP A 153 -0.31 10.64 -6.67
C ASP A 153 -0.79 9.27 -7.18
N ILE A 154 -2.10 9.13 -7.44
CA ILE A 154 -2.67 7.91 -8.04
C ILE A 154 -2.04 7.60 -9.41
N ALA A 155 -1.78 8.62 -10.23
CA ALA A 155 -1.13 8.42 -11.53
C ALA A 155 0.31 7.92 -11.34
N GLN A 156 1.05 8.47 -10.38
CA GLN A 156 2.41 8.04 -10.05
C GLN A 156 2.46 6.59 -9.53
N GLU A 157 1.55 6.21 -8.62
CA GLU A 157 1.44 4.84 -8.11
C GLU A 157 1.28 3.82 -9.26
N LYS A 158 0.50 4.19 -10.29
CA LYS A 158 0.14 3.31 -11.42
C LYS A 158 1.23 3.10 -12.45
N ARG A 159 2.30 3.91 -12.46
CA ARG A 159 3.40 3.84 -13.45
C ARG A 159 4.04 2.46 -13.50
N TYR A 160 4.14 1.81 -12.35
CA TYR A 160 4.67 0.46 -12.20
C TYR A 160 3.72 -0.41 -11.40
N LYS A 161 3.65 -1.67 -11.79
CA LYS A 161 2.72 -2.65 -11.27
C LYS A 161 3.45 -3.91 -10.84
N TRP A 162 2.86 -4.65 -9.92
CA TRP A 162 3.31 -5.97 -9.51
C TRP A 162 2.10 -6.85 -9.25
N THR A 163 2.13 -8.09 -9.74
CA THR A 163 1.05 -9.05 -9.50
C THR A 163 1.47 -10.04 -8.43
N GLY A 164 0.66 -10.17 -7.39
CA GLY A 164 0.89 -11.14 -6.33
C GLY A 164 -0.30 -11.30 -5.40
N LYS A 165 -0.12 -12.05 -4.32
CA LYS A 165 -1.19 -12.33 -3.36
C LYS A 165 -1.29 -11.26 -2.29
N ILE A 166 -0.18 -10.99 -1.60
CA ILE A 166 -0.15 -10.12 -0.43
C ILE A 166 0.75 -8.91 -0.69
N GLY A 167 0.20 -7.73 -0.43
CA GLY A 167 0.93 -6.46 -0.43
C GLY A 167 0.60 -5.62 0.80
N LEU A 168 0.69 -4.31 0.64
CA LEU A 168 0.30 -3.31 1.62
C LEU A 168 -0.75 -2.36 1.00
N MET A 169 -1.34 -1.52 1.83
CA MET A 169 -2.17 -0.42 1.31
C MET A 169 -1.30 0.60 0.58
N ASN A 170 -1.85 1.18 -0.48
CA ASN A 170 -1.25 2.27 -1.21
C ASN A 170 -1.30 3.56 -0.40
N VAL A 171 -0.49 4.54 -0.77
CA VAL A 171 -0.54 5.86 -0.13
C VAL A 171 -1.90 6.51 -0.42
N SER A 172 -2.41 6.36 -1.64
CA SER A 172 -3.73 6.87 -2.03
C SER A 172 -4.89 6.18 -1.31
N ASP A 173 -4.76 4.91 -0.91
CA ASP A 173 -5.77 4.23 -0.08
C ASP A 173 -5.92 4.94 1.27
N PHE A 174 -4.79 5.30 1.88
CA PHE A 174 -4.78 6.01 3.16
C PHE A 174 -5.45 7.38 3.08
N VAL A 175 -5.15 8.16 2.04
CA VAL A 175 -5.77 9.48 1.83
C VAL A 175 -7.28 9.34 1.60
N LYS A 176 -7.71 8.43 0.72
CA LYS A 176 -9.14 8.27 0.38
C LYS A 176 -9.99 7.74 1.53
N ALA A 177 -9.38 7.04 2.49
CA ALA A 177 -10.07 6.50 3.65
C ALA A 177 -10.46 7.58 4.67
N SER A 178 -9.81 8.76 4.64
CA SER A 178 -10.18 9.86 5.51
C SER A 178 -11.52 10.49 5.11
N ASN A 179 -12.37 10.75 6.11
CA ASN A 179 -13.56 11.59 5.97
C ASN A 179 -13.31 13.06 6.38
N ASN A 180 -12.08 13.43 6.71
CA ASN A 180 -11.75 14.80 7.08
C ASN A 180 -11.63 15.64 5.80
N PRO A 181 -12.46 16.70 5.63
CA PRO A 181 -12.52 17.46 4.38
C PRO A 181 -11.22 18.22 4.06
N ASN A 182 -10.30 18.35 5.02
CA ASN A 182 -9.00 19.00 4.79
C ASN A 182 -7.91 18.00 4.37
N CYS A 183 -8.13 16.69 4.57
CA CYS A 183 -7.14 15.64 4.32
C CYS A 183 -7.30 15.06 2.92
N THR A 184 -7.04 15.89 1.90
CA THR A 184 -7.41 15.56 0.51
C THR A 184 -6.25 15.06 -0.34
N SER A 185 -5.03 15.17 0.17
CA SER A 185 -3.80 14.82 -0.53
C SER A 185 -2.73 14.27 0.43
N VAL A 186 -1.71 13.62 -0.12
CA VAL A 186 -0.53 13.20 0.67
C VAL A 186 0.12 14.38 1.39
N MET A 187 0.10 15.56 0.78
CA MET A 187 0.70 16.77 1.35
C MET A 187 -0.09 17.33 2.54
N ASP A 188 -1.42 17.21 2.52
CA ASP A 188 -2.26 17.58 3.67
C ASP A 188 -1.93 16.70 4.88
N HIS A 189 -1.78 15.40 4.65
CA HIS A 189 -1.33 14.47 5.68
C HIS A 189 0.14 14.67 6.08
N ASN A 190 1.02 15.13 5.19
CA ASN A 190 2.42 15.35 5.56
C ASN A 190 2.58 16.44 6.62
N ASP A 191 1.74 17.47 6.54
CA ASP A 191 1.64 18.56 7.50
C ASP A 191 0.37 18.42 8.36
N ALA A 192 0.07 17.20 8.80
CA ALA A 192 -1.21 16.86 9.43
C ALA A 192 -1.56 17.72 10.65
N THR A 193 -0.57 18.23 11.39
CA THR A 193 -0.82 19.13 12.52
C THR A 193 -1.55 20.41 12.12
N TYR A 194 -1.33 20.92 10.90
CA TYR A 194 -1.92 22.18 10.42
C TYR A 194 -2.98 21.97 9.35
N ASN A 195 -2.72 21.07 8.40
CA ASN A 195 -3.56 20.90 7.22
C ASN A 195 -4.61 19.80 7.39
N CYS A 196 -4.39 18.84 8.28
CA CYS A 196 -5.24 17.67 8.45
C CYS A 196 -5.45 17.35 9.95
N PRO A 197 -5.92 18.32 10.76
CA PRO A 197 -5.96 18.17 12.21
C PRO A 197 -6.92 17.07 12.64
N ASN A 198 -6.52 16.28 13.64
CA ASN A 198 -7.30 15.21 14.28
C ASN A 198 -7.76 14.10 13.32
N ASP A 199 -7.04 13.83 12.24
CA ASP A 199 -7.41 12.79 11.27
C ASP A 199 -7.50 11.38 11.87
N ILE A 200 -6.86 11.15 13.02
CA ILE A 200 -7.03 9.94 13.84
C ILE A 200 -8.51 9.58 14.09
N ASP A 201 -9.41 10.56 14.14
CA ASP A 201 -10.84 10.33 14.35
C ASP A 201 -11.63 10.12 13.05
N TYR A 202 -11.03 10.43 11.90
CA TYR A 202 -11.68 10.40 10.59
C TYR A 202 -11.17 9.29 9.67
N ASN A 203 -10.01 8.72 9.97
CA ASN A 203 -9.35 7.74 9.13
C ASN A 203 -9.13 6.42 9.88
N TYR A 204 -9.90 5.39 9.49
CA TYR A 204 -9.86 4.08 10.12
C TYR A 204 -8.59 3.27 9.82
N LEU A 205 -7.77 3.71 8.86
CA LEU A 205 -6.50 3.04 8.54
C LEU A 205 -5.39 3.40 9.53
N ILE A 206 -5.59 4.40 10.39
CA ILE A 206 -4.62 4.80 11.42
C ILE A 206 -4.56 3.78 12.55
N ILE A 207 -3.35 3.30 12.88
CA ILE A 207 -3.11 2.48 14.06
C ILE A 207 -3.12 3.38 15.30
N LYS A 208 -4.27 3.46 15.98
CA LYS A 208 -4.46 4.32 17.15
C LYS A 208 -3.68 3.84 18.39
N LYS A 209 -3.51 2.53 18.56
CA LYS A 209 -2.89 1.94 19.75
C LYS A 209 -1.37 1.90 19.63
N GLY A 210 -0.68 2.45 20.64
CA GLY A 210 0.76 2.30 20.81
C GLY A 210 1.62 3.34 20.10
N TYR A 211 1.03 4.40 19.53
CA TYR A 211 1.77 5.51 18.89
C TYR A 211 2.76 5.06 17.80
N GLN A 212 2.33 4.12 16.96
CA GLN A 212 3.20 3.44 16.01
C GLN A 212 3.08 4.00 14.59
N TRP A 213 4.15 3.83 13.81
CA TRP A 213 4.14 4.01 12.37
C TRP A 213 3.91 2.67 11.66
N GLN A 214 3.31 2.70 10.48
CA GLN A 214 3.10 1.53 9.63
C GLN A 214 3.55 1.77 8.20
N TRP A 215 4.09 0.74 7.57
CA TRP A 215 4.53 0.83 6.18
C TRP A 215 3.35 0.98 5.19
N LEU A 216 3.56 1.81 4.17
CA LEU A 216 2.74 1.88 2.97
C LEU A 216 3.48 1.18 1.82
N LEU A 217 2.75 0.81 0.77
CA LEU A 217 3.33 0.05 -0.35
C LEU A 217 4.32 0.88 -1.18
N ASN A 218 4.05 2.18 -1.36
CA ASN A 218 4.74 2.95 -2.38
C ASN A 218 6.12 3.44 -1.92
N PRO A 219 7.14 3.38 -2.79
CA PRO A 219 8.41 4.05 -2.58
C PRO A 219 8.23 5.57 -2.44
N LEU A 220 9.08 6.20 -1.63
CA LEU A 220 9.30 7.64 -1.74
C LEU A 220 10.02 7.92 -3.07
N GLY A 221 9.42 8.74 -3.92
CA GLY A 221 10.07 9.26 -5.11
C GLY A 221 11.16 10.27 -4.73
N ALA A 222 12.35 10.11 -5.29
CA ALA A 222 13.59 10.41 -4.58
C ALA A 222 14.49 11.47 -5.23
N THR A 223 14.87 12.52 -4.50
CA THR A 223 16.19 13.20 -4.66
C THR A 223 17.24 12.50 -3.79
N ASP A 224 18.54 12.75 -4.00
CA ASP A 224 19.71 12.00 -3.46
C ASP A 224 19.49 11.17 -2.17
N ASN A 225 19.84 9.87 -2.25
CA ASN A 225 19.71 8.83 -1.20
C ASN A 225 18.28 8.42 -0.77
N GLN A 226 17.23 8.99 -1.37
CA GLN A 226 15.84 8.62 -1.03
C GLN A 226 15.34 7.31 -1.69
N ARG A 227 16.10 6.66 -2.58
CA ARG A 227 15.83 5.29 -3.10
C ARG A 227 15.91 4.19 -2.04
N ALA A 228 16.20 4.56 -0.79
CA ALA A 228 16.14 3.74 0.40
C ALA A 228 15.05 4.17 1.39
N TYR A 229 14.06 4.98 0.96
CA TYR A 229 12.96 5.47 1.79
C TYR A 229 11.62 5.04 1.20
N SER A 230 10.74 4.51 2.04
CA SER A 230 9.36 4.21 1.67
C SER A 230 8.40 5.07 2.47
N TRP A 231 7.22 5.32 1.90
CA TRP A 231 6.16 6.00 2.61
C TRP A 231 5.67 5.16 3.80
N ASN A 232 5.34 5.83 4.89
CA ASN A 232 4.70 5.27 6.06
C ASN A 232 3.72 6.28 6.67
N THR A 233 2.81 5.79 7.51
CA THR A 233 1.84 6.64 8.20
C THR A 233 1.91 6.47 9.71
N GLY A 234 1.79 7.58 10.43
CA GLY A 234 1.88 7.69 11.88
C GLY A 234 0.52 7.61 12.59
N TYR A 235 0.57 7.53 13.91
CA TYR A 235 -0.62 7.47 14.77
C TYR A 235 -1.47 8.74 14.76
N ASP A 236 -0.90 9.87 14.33
CA ASP A 236 -1.52 11.20 14.27
C ASP A 236 -2.14 11.49 12.89
N GLY A 237 -2.16 10.49 11.99
CA GLY A 237 -2.64 10.64 10.62
C GLY A 237 -1.59 11.23 9.66
N LYS A 238 -0.35 11.40 10.13
CA LYS A 238 0.74 11.92 9.31
C LYS A 238 1.22 10.91 8.29
N ILE A 239 1.29 11.29 7.02
CA ILE A 239 2.07 10.55 6.01
C ILE A 239 3.51 11.10 5.99
N GLY A 240 4.48 10.23 6.22
CA GLY A 240 5.90 10.53 6.18
C GLY A 240 6.68 9.48 5.41
N ALA A 241 7.99 9.64 5.35
CA ALA A 241 8.86 8.65 4.72
C ALA A 241 10.07 8.38 5.60
N ASN A 242 10.46 7.11 5.68
CA ASN A 242 11.52 6.67 6.56
C ASN A 242 12.41 5.61 5.88
N PRO A 243 13.66 5.44 6.34
CA PRO A 243 14.56 4.44 5.78
C PRO A 243 13.96 3.04 5.84
N VAL A 244 14.02 2.31 4.73
CA VAL A 244 13.41 0.98 4.59
C VAL A 244 14.00 -0.08 5.52
N SER A 245 15.20 0.16 6.04
CA SER A 245 15.85 -0.68 7.04
C SER A 245 15.39 -0.46 8.48
N ASN A 246 14.54 0.53 8.74
CA ASN A 246 13.85 0.68 10.02
C ASN A 246 12.71 -0.34 10.13
N ALA A 247 12.35 -0.74 11.35
CA ALA A 247 11.22 -1.62 11.58
C ALA A 247 9.98 -0.81 11.96
N TYR A 248 8.89 -0.97 11.21
CA TYR A 248 7.58 -0.37 11.50
C TYR A 248 6.47 -1.41 11.38
N GLN A 249 5.29 -1.09 11.91
CA GLN A 249 4.15 -1.99 11.89
C GLN A 249 3.77 -2.38 10.46
N VAL A 250 3.36 -3.63 10.29
CA VAL A 250 2.88 -4.16 9.02
C VAL A 250 1.44 -4.62 9.16
N ARG A 251 0.56 -4.14 8.30
CA ARG A 251 -0.81 -4.64 8.13
C ARG A 251 -0.93 -5.18 6.70
N PRO A 252 -0.95 -6.51 6.52
CA PRO A 252 -1.11 -7.10 5.20
C PRO A 252 -2.41 -6.64 4.55
N ALA A 253 -2.32 -6.24 3.28
CA ALA A 253 -3.47 -5.93 2.44
C ALA A 253 -3.49 -6.87 1.23
N PHE A 254 -4.67 -7.34 0.86
CA PHE A 254 -4.85 -8.30 -0.22
C PHE A 254 -6.26 -8.26 -0.80
N TYR A 255 -6.43 -8.93 -1.93
CA TYR A 255 -7.70 -8.98 -2.66
C TYR A 255 -8.36 -10.34 -2.44
N ILE A 256 -9.65 -10.32 -2.15
CA ILE A 256 -10.48 -11.52 -2.09
C ILE A 256 -11.40 -11.60 -3.31
N THR A 257 -11.76 -12.83 -3.69
CA THR A 257 -12.58 -13.14 -4.88
C THR A 257 -13.90 -12.36 -4.93
N ALA A 258 -14.37 -12.11 -6.15
CA ALA A 258 -15.59 -11.37 -6.47
C ALA A 258 -16.90 -12.14 -6.22
N ASP A 259 -16.83 -13.47 -6.21
CA ASP A 259 -18.01 -14.34 -6.16
C ASP A 259 -18.41 -14.64 -4.71
N ILE A 260 -18.62 -13.58 -3.92
CA ILE A 260 -19.01 -13.70 -2.51
C ILE A 260 -20.19 -12.81 -2.17
N ASN A 261 -21.10 -13.34 -1.36
CA ASN A 261 -22.14 -12.56 -0.71
C ASN A 261 -21.66 -12.16 0.69
N LEU A 262 -21.93 -10.92 1.07
CA LEU A 262 -21.65 -10.42 2.41
C LEU A 262 -22.93 -10.40 3.24
N CYS A 263 -22.87 -10.95 4.46
CA CYS A 263 -23.93 -10.88 5.46
C CYS A 263 -23.43 -10.11 6.69
N GLY A 264 -24.30 -9.36 7.36
CA GLY A 264 -23.95 -8.54 8.53
C GLY A 264 -24.09 -7.04 8.26
N SER A 265 -23.87 -6.20 9.29
CA SER A 265 -23.96 -4.73 9.17
C SER A 265 -22.61 -4.05 8.94
N GLY A 266 -21.52 -4.82 8.93
CA GLY A 266 -20.15 -4.33 8.73
C GLY A 266 -19.57 -3.58 9.93
N THR A 267 -20.28 -3.50 11.06
CA THR A 267 -19.79 -2.87 12.30
C THR A 267 -18.76 -3.77 13.00
N GLU A 268 -17.92 -3.24 13.90
CA GLU A 268 -16.96 -4.07 14.64
C GLU A 268 -17.63 -5.21 15.44
N SER A 269 -18.79 -4.93 16.04
CA SER A 269 -19.57 -5.92 16.80
C SER A 269 -20.40 -6.88 15.95
N ASN A 270 -20.64 -6.54 14.67
CA ASN A 270 -21.38 -7.36 13.72
C ASN A 270 -20.75 -7.18 12.32
N PRO A 271 -19.52 -7.71 12.13
CA PRO A 271 -18.75 -7.52 10.91
C PRO A 271 -19.38 -8.29 9.76
N TYR A 272 -19.02 -7.93 8.53
CA TYR A 272 -19.39 -8.72 7.37
C TYR A 272 -18.79 -10.13 7.45
N THR A 273 -19.57 -11.13 7.11
CA THR A 273 -19.13 -12.51 6.93
C THR A 273 -19.40 -12.95 5.50
N ILE A 274 -18.51 -13.76 4.94
CA ILE A 274 -18.70 -14.36 3.63
C ILE A 274 -19.67 -15.51 3.75
N VAL A 275 -20.74 -15.48 2.95
CA VAL A 275 -21.73 -16.57 2.85
C VAL A 275 -21.78 -17.08 1.41
N SER A 276 -21.94 -18.40 1.28
CA SER A 276 -22.15 -19.09 0.01
C SER A 276 -23.58 -18.92 -0.48
#